data_AF-A0AB39SRL8-F1
#
_entry.id   AF-A0AB39SRL8-F1
#
_cell.length_a   1.000
_cell.length_b   1.000
_cell.length_c   1.000
_cell.angle_alpha   90.00
_cell.angle_beta   90.00
_cell.angle_gamma   90.00
#
_symmetry.space_group_name_H-M   'P 1'
#
loop_
_entity.id
_entity.type
_entity.pdbx_description
1 polymer ?
#
loop_
_entity_poly.entity_id
_entity_poly.type
_entity_poly.pdbx_seq_one_letter_code
_entity_poly.pdbx_strand_id
1 'polypeptide(L)'
;MPIGEALTLLGLLLTFLSVGFTGRQLQRSRQTTQAEFLFNITTWFLDDQSVRELYYKLDYATWTFDENAFTGSIDEPHLDKLLYILNLVDQLAESGQINKSGLRILEFEASRVLHNPEVQKYFEWLDKEYRRVGRPGPAYSGARRWSERLRTSGIADGTATTFTSERPSVGS
;
A
#
# COMPACT_ATOMS: atom_id res chain seq x y z
N MET A 1 -36.44 -16.98 43.10
CA MET A 1 -36.10 -17.01 41.67
C MET A 1 -36.41 -18.41 41.15
N PRO A 2 -37.23 -18.57 40.10
CA PRO A 2 -37.44 -19.86 39.46
C PRO A 2 -36.12 -20.31 38.79
N ILE A 3 -35.81 -21.61 38.90
CA ILE A 3 -34.57 -22.22 38.38
C ILE A 3 -34.36 -21.91 36.88
N GLY A 4 -35.45 -21.76 36.12
CA GLY A 4 -35.40 -21.39 34.71
C GLY A 4 -34.75 -20.02 34.43
N GLU A 5 -35.04 -19.00 35.24
CA GLU A 5 -34.47 -17.65 35.05
C GLU A 5 -32.96 -17.64 35.31
N ALA A 6 -32.50 -18.39 36.31
CA ALA A 6 -31.08 -18.52 36.63
C ALA A 6 -30.30 -19.19 35.48
N LEU A 7 -30.89 -20.22 34.85
CA LEU A 7 -30.29 -20.89 33.69
C LEU A 7 -30.25 -19.98 32.45
N THR A 8 -31.29 -19.18 32.21
CA THR A 8 -31.29 -18.21 31.11
C THR A 8 -30.24 -17.13 31.30
N LEU A 9 -30.10 -16.59 32.53
CA LEU A 9 -29.08 -15.59 32.85
C LEU A 9 -27.65 -16.15 32.68
N LEU A 10 -27.42 -17.40 33.12
CA LEU A 10 -26.14 -18.07 32.94
C LEU A 10 -25.83 -18.27 31.45
N GLY A 11 -26.81 -18.75 30.67
CA GLY A 11 -26.67 -18.93 29.22
C GLY A 11 -26.34 -17.61 28.50
N LEU A 12 -27.02 -16.52 28.85
CA LEU A 12 -26.77 -15.19 28.31
C LEU A 12 -25.33 -14.73 28.62
N LEU A 13 -24.87 -14.94 29.85
CA LEU A 13 -23.52 -14.55 30.28
C LEU A 13 -22.45 -15.33 29.52
N LEU A 14 -22.65 -16.64 29.30
CA LEU A 14 -21.79 -17.47 28.47
C LEU A 14 -21.77 -17.04 26.99
N THR A 15 -22.91 -16.62 26.45
CA THR A 15 -22.99 -16.06 25.09
C THR A 15 -22.16 -14.76 24.99
N PHE A 16 -22.30 -13.83 25.94
CA PHE A 16 -21.51 -12.59 25.94
C PHE A 16 -20.00 -12.86 26.01
N LEU A 17 -19.58 -13.79 26.85
CA LEU A 17 -18.17 -14.18 26.95
C LEU A 17 -17.66 -14.79 25.62
N SER A 18 -18.46 -15.64 24.99
CA SER A 18 -18.13 -16.25 23.69
C SER A 18 -17.98 -15.20 22.59
N VAL A 19 -18.91 -14.24 22.50
CA VAL A 19 -18.84 -13.14 21.54
C VAL A 19 -17.58 -12.28 21.76
N GLY A 20 -17.26 -11.98 23.01
CA GLY A 20 -16.03 -11.24 23.35
C GLY A 20 -14.76 -11.97 22.95
N PHE A 21 -14.69 -13.29 23.17
CA PHE A 21 -13.56 -14.12 22.75
C PHE A 21 -13.41 -14.14 21.21
N THR A 22 -14.51 -14.39 20.49
CA THR A 22 -14.54 -14.39 19.03
C THR A 22 -14.11 -13.03 18.46
N GLY A 23 -14.54 -11.93 19.07
CA GLY A 23 -14.12 -10.58 18.67
C GLY A 23 -12.59 -10.39 18.76
N ARG A 24 -11.98 -10.84 19.87
CA ARG A 24 -10.51 -10.77 20.03
C ARG A 24 -9.77 -11.68 19.06
N GLN A 25 -10.30 -12.89 18.82
CA GLN A 25 -9.71 -13.83 17.87
C GLN A 25 -9.76 -13.27 16.44
N LEU A 26 -10.88 -12.64 16.06
CA LEU A 26 -11.04 -11.98 14.77
C LEU A 26 -10.04 -10.83 14.61
N GLN A 27 -9.82 -10.03 15.65
CA GLN A 27 -8.84 -8.94 15.61
C GLN A 27 -7.41 -9.45 15.42
N ARG A 28 -7.01 -10.51 16.14
CA ARG A 28 -5.67 -11.12 15.96
C ARG A 28 -5.52 -11.73 14.58
N SER A 29 -6.54 -12.44 14.11
CA SER A 29 -6.56 -13.02 12.76
C SER A 29 -6.36 -11.94 11.69
N ARG A 30 -7.07 -10.80 11.80
CA ARG A 30 -6.89 -9.66 10.90
C ARG A 30 -5.45 -9.13 10.89
N GLN A 31 -4.80 -9.01 12.04
CA GLN A 31 -3.41 -8.54 12.11
C GLN A 31 -2.45 -9.51 11.43
N THR A 32 -2.63 -10.83 11.64
CA THR A 32 -1.82 -11.86 10.97
C THR A 32 -2.02 -11.82 9.45
N THR A 33 -3.27 -11.78 8.98
CA THR A 33 -3.56 -11.70 7.54
C THR A 33 -2.98 -10.44 6.91
N GLN A 34 -3.02 -9.30 7.61
CA GLN A 34 -2.38 -8.07 7.14
C GLN A 34 -0.86 -8.19 7.02
N ALA A 35 -0.20 -8.78 8.02
CA ALA A 35 1.25 -8.97 8.02
C ALA A 35 1.67 -9.93 6.90
N GLU A 36 0.97 -11.05 6.74
CA GLU A 36 1.20 -12.01 5.66
C GLU A 36 1.01 -11.37 4.29
N PHE A 37 -0.04 -10.56 4.12
CA PHE A 37 -0.29 -9.85 2.87
C PHE A 37 0.83 -8.86 2.54
N LEU A 38 1.24 -8.02 3.49
CA LEU A 38 2.33 -7.06 3.30
C LEU A 38 3.65 -7.78 3.01
N PHE A 39 3.92 -8.88 3.72
CA PHE A 39 5.07 -9.72 3.46
C PHE A 39 5.04 -10.29 2.04
N ASN A 40 3.91 -10.85 1.61
CA ASN A 40 3.76 -11.43 0.27
C ASN A 40 3.94 -10.38 -0.84
N ILE A 41 3.39 -9.17 -0.68
CA ILE A 41 3.61 -8.08 -1.64
C ILE A 41 5.08 -7.69 -1.68
N THR A 42 5.71 -7.53 -0.52
CA THR A 42 7.11 -7.12 -0.43
C THR A 42 8.00 -8.19 -1.08
N THR A 43 7.79 -9.45 -0.76
CA THR A 43 8.49 -10.58 -1.38
C THR A 43 8.25 -10.63 -2.89
N TRP A 44 7.02 -10.43 -3.35
CA TRP A 44 6.74 -10.41 -4.79
C TRP A 44 7.45 -9.26 -5.53
N PHE A 45 7.49 -8.08 -4.92
CA PHE A 45 8.23 -6.93 -5.44
C PHE A 45 9.74 -7.18 -5.48
N LEU A 46 10.29 -7.84 -4.45
CA LEU A 46 11.72 -8.12 -4.33
C LEU A 46 12.18 -9.33 -5.17
N ASP A 47 11.33 -10.33 -5.37
CA ASP A 47 11.69 -11.56 -6.08
C ASP A 47 11.66 -11.39 -7.59
N ASP A 48 10.81 -10.49 -8.11
CA ASP A 48 10.79 -10.19 -9.53
C ASP A 48 11.97 -9.30 -9.94
N GLN A 49 13.01 -9.94 -10.49
CA GLN A 49 14.19 -9.26 -10.99
C GLN A 49 13.86 -8.15 -12.00
N SER A 50 12.90 -8.36 -12.90
CA SER A 50 12.58 -7.40 -13.96
C SER A 50 11.89 -6.15 -13.43
N VAL A 51 10.99 -6.30 -12.46
CA VAL A 51 10.36 -5.17 -11.75
C VAL A 51 11.41 -4.41 -10.94
N ARG A 52 12.30 -5.13 -10.26
CA ARG A 52 13.38 -4.53 -9.47
C ARG A 52 14.40 -3.77 -10.33
N GLU A 53 14.75 -4.30 -11.50
CA GLU A 53 15.61 -3.61 -12.46
C GLU A 53 14.96 -2.32 -12.95
N LEU A 54 13.68 -2.36 -13.33
CA LEU A 54 12.94 -1.17 -13.71
C LEU A 54 12.84 -0.17 -12.55
N TYR A 55 12.55 -0.64 -11.33
CA TYR A 55 12.53 0.20 -10.13
C TYR A 55 13.86 0.96 -9.97
N TYR A 56 15.00 0.29 -10.12
CA TYR A 56 16.30 0.97 -10.05
C TYR A 56 16.50 1.97 -11.20
N LYS A 57 16.05 1.67 -12.43
CA LYS A 57 16.11 2.66 -13.50
C LYS A 57 15.27 3.90 -13.18
N LEU A 58 14.12 3.73 -12.53
CA LEU A 58 13.27 4.83 -12.06
C LEU A 58 13.92 5.61 -10.91
N ASP A 59 14.48 4.90 -9.94
CA ASP A 59 15.15 5.46 -8.77
C ASP A 59 16.38 6.31 -9.16
N TYR A 60 17.20 5.81 -10.08
CA TYR A 60 18.36 6.54 -10.61
C TYR A 60 18.02 7.52 -11.75
N ALA A 61 16.73 7.71 -12.07
CA ALA A 61 16.27 8.57 -13.15
C ALA A 61 16.95 8.28 -14.51
N THR A 62 17.23 7.01 -14.80
CA THR A 62 17.84 6.56 -16.06
C THR A 62 16.83 6.03 -17.08
N TRP A 63 15.61 5.72 -16.63
CA TRP A 63 14.50 5.40 -17.53
C TRP A 63 13.85 6.68 -18.08
N THR A 64 13.42 6.65 -19.34
CA THR A 64 12.72 7.76 -20.00
C THR A 64 11.48 7.23 -20.70
N PHE A 65 10.35 7.93 -20.55
CA PHE A 65 9.12 7.55 -21.21
C PHE A 65 9.08 8.12 -22.64
N ASP A 66 8.96 7.23 -23.62
CA ASP A 66 8.68 7.57 -25.02
C ASP A 66 7.46 6.78 -25.48
N GLU A 67 6.35 7.48 -25.74
CA GLU A 67 5.07 6.91 -26.17
C GLU A 67 5.21 5.96 -27.37
N ASN A 68 6.08 6.28 -28.34
CA ASN A 68 6.22 5.48 -29.56
C ASN A 68 7.05 4.21 -29.34
N ALA A 69 8.02 4.26 -28.42
CA ALA A 69 8.93 3.15 -28.16
C ALA A 69 8.48 2.29 -26.97
N PHE A 70 7.59 2.81 -26.12
CA PHE A 70 7.18 2.15 -24.89
C PHE A 70 6.10 1.07 -25.12
N THR A 71 5.14 1.33 -26.00
CA THR A 71 4.07 0.37 -26.32
C THR A 71 4.67 -0.89 -26.96
N GLY A 72 4.49 -2.05 -26.33
CA GLY A 72 5.09 -3.33 -26.72
C GLY A 72 6.55 -3.52 -26.29
N SER A 73 7.11 -2.59 -25.51
CA SER A 73 8.46 -2.71 -24.97
C SER A 73 8.56 -3.75 -23.85
N ILE A 74 9.78 -4.15 -23.51
CA ILE A 74 10.01 -5.01 -22.34
C ILE A 74 9.70 -4.28 -21.02
N ASP A 75 9.87 -2.96 -20.97
CA ASP A 75 9.64 -2.18 -19.74
C ASP A 75 8.14 -1.95 -19.46
N GLU A 76 7.26 -1.99 -20.47
CA GLU A 76 5.80 -1.80 -20.32
C GLU A 76 5.15 -2.73 -19.29
N PRO A 77 5.21 -4.06 -19.44
CA PRO A 77 4.58 -4.97 -18.47
C PRO A 77 5.18 -4.83 -17.06
N HIS A 78 6.45 -4.44 -16.95
CA HIS A 78 7.12 -4.25 -15.66
C HIS A 78 6.62 -2.98 -14.96
N LEU A 79 6.45 -1.88 -15.71
CA LEU A 79 5.92 -0.63 -15.17
C LEU A 79 4.45 -0.80 -14.78
N ASP A 80 3.64 -1.43 -15.63
CA ASP A 80 2.23 -1.69 -15.37
C ASP A 80 2.03 -2.55 -14.13
N LYS A 81 2.86 -3.58 -13.97
CA LYS A 81 2.86 -4.44 -12.80
C LYS A 81 3.22 -3.66 -11.53
N LEU A 82 4.25 -2.83 -11.60
CA LEU A 82 4.66 -1.97 -10.49
C LEU A 82 3.56 -1.00 -10.07
N LEU A 83 2.96 -0.28 -11.02
CA LEU A 83 1.87 0.66 -10.76
C LEU A 83 0.60 -0.03 -10.30
N TYR A 84 0.33 -1.24 -10.80
CA TYR A 84 -0.78 -2.08 -10.34
C TYR A 84 -0.62 -2.46 -8.88
N ILE A 85 0.57 -2.87 -8.43
CA ILE A 85 0.88 -3.14 -7.02
C ILE A 85 0.54 -1.92 -6.16
N LEU A 86 1.12 -0.77 -6.51
CA LEU A 86 0.97 0.45 -5.72
C LEU A 86 -0.51 0.88 -5.65
N ASN A 87 -1.23 0.75 -6.77
CA ASN A 87 -2.66 1.01 -6.79
C ASN A 87 -3.46 0.02 -5.94
N LEU A 88 -3.15 -1.28 -5.99
CA LEU A 88 -3.83 -2.29 -5.21
C LEU A 88 -3.61 -2.07 -3.70
N VAL A 89 -2.37 -1.80 -3.30
CA VAL A 89 -2.00 -1.51 -1.91
C VAL A 89 -2.77 -0.31 -1.39
N ASP A 90 -2.88 0.78 -2.18
CA ASP A 90 -3.69 1.94 -1.81
C ASP A 90 -5.17 1.56 -1.61
N GLN A 91 -5.78 0.83 -2.55
CA GLN A 91 -7.19 0.44 -2.46
C GLN A 91 -7.48 -0.43 -1.24
N LEU A 92 -6.55 -1.32 -0.88
CA LEU A 92 -6.67 -2.18 0.29
C LEU A 92 -6.52 -1.39 1.61
N ALA A 93 -5.68 -0.35 1.62
CA ALA A 93 -5.58 0.55 2.75
C ALA A 93 -6.83 1.43 2.91
N GLU A 94 -7.37 1.95 1.80
CA GLU A 94 -8.61 2.76 1.82
C GLU A 94 -9.83 1.93 2.25
N SER A 95 -9.89 0.65 1.88
CA SER A 95 -10.95 -0.27 2.35
C SER A 95 -10.75 -0.76 3.80
N GLY A 96 -9.69 -0.33 4.49
CA GLY A 96 -9.38 -0.73 5.86
C GLY A 96 -8.90 -2.17 6.00
N GLN A 97 -8.63 -2.86 4.88
CA GLN A 97 -8.07 -4.20 4.89
C GLN A 97 -6.62 -4.21 5.32
N ILE A 98 -5.89 -3.11 5.07
CA ILE A 98 -4.51 -2.89 5.53
C ILE A 98 -4.47 -1.65 6.41
N ASN A 99 -3.75 -1.73 7.52
CA ASN A 99 -3.50 -0.54 8.33
C ASN A 99 -2.52 0.40 7.61
N LYS A 100 -2.86 1.70 7.55
CA LYS A 100 -2.01 2.76 6.98
C LYS A 100 -0.59 2.75 7.56
N SER A 101 -0.40 2.41 8.83
CA SER A 101 0.94 2.32 9.43
C SER A 101 1.81 1.22 8.81
N GLY A 102 1.19 0.15 8.30
CA GLY A 102 1.88 -0.94 7.61
C GLY A 102 2.38 -0.55 6.22
N LEU A 103 1.81 0.52 5.62
CA LEU A 103 2.27 1.02 4.33
C LEU A 103 3.64 1.68 4.39
N ARG A 104 4.10 2.08 5.58
CA ARG A 104 5.41 2.72 5.78
C ARG A 104 6.57 1.95 5.16
N ILE A 105 6.47 0.61 5.11
CA ILE A 105 7.52 -0.23 4.51
C ILE A 105 7.65 -0.05 2.99
N LEU A 106 6.61 0.48 2.32
CA LEU A 106 6.58 0.72 0.88
C LEU A 106 6.56 2.21 0.54
N GLU A 107 6.50 3.12 1.52
CA GLU A 107 6.36 4.56 1.28
C GLU A 107 7.56 5.12 0.51
N PHE A 108 8.76 4.62 0.80
CA PHE A 108 9.97 5.05 0.11
C PHE A 108 9.93 4.64 -1.36
N GLU A 109 9.75 3.36 -1.64
CA GLU A 109 9.69 2.82 -3.01
C GLU A 109 8.55 3.45 -3.80
N ALA A 110 7.37 3.58 -3.19
CA ALA A 110 6.23 4.26 -3.78
C ALA A 110 6.55 5.72 -4.12
N SER A 111 7.28 6.44 -3.26
CA SER A 111 7.66 7.83 -3.54
C SER A 111 8.61 7.92 -4.73
N ARG A 112 9.63 7.06 -4.82
CA ARG A 112 10.61 7.06 -5.92
C ARG A 112 9.95 6.77 -7.26
N VAL A 113 8.97 5.87 -7.28
CA VAL A 113 8.21 5.53 -8.50
C VAL A 113 7.18 6.60 -8.83
N LEU A 114 6.33 6.98 -7.88
CA LEU A 114 5.16 7.82 -8.12
C LEU A 114 5.49 9.30 -8.22
N HIS A 115 6.68 9.75 -7.81
CA HIS A 115 7.15 11.11 -8.03
C HIS A 115 8.12 11.23 -9.20
N ASN A 116 8.46 10.12 -9.86
CA ASN A 116 9.29 10.15 -11.05
C ASN A 116 8.56 10.90 -12.20
N PRO A 117 9.18 11.93 -12.82
CA PRO A 117 8.52 12.73 -13.85
C PRO A 117 8.16 11.94 -15.11
N GLU A 118 8.92 10.91 -15.45
CA GLU A 118 8.63 10.04 -16.60
C GLU A 118 7.41 9.15 -16.33
N VAL A 119 7.24 8.71 -15.08
CA VAL A 119 6.02 8.00 -14.66
C VAL A 119 4.80 8.92 -14.71
N GLN A 120 4.96 10.21 -14.41
CA GLN A 120 3.88 11.20 -14.58
C GLN A 120 3.49 11.38 -16.05
N LYS A 121 4.46 11.43 -16.97
CA LYS A 121 4.17 11.43 -18.41
C LYS A 121 3.42 10.16 -18.84
N TYR A 122 3.83 9.01 -18.33
CA TYR A 122 3.14 7.75 -18.60
C TYR A 122 1.69 7.76 -18.12
N PHE A 123 1.45 8.30 -16.93
CA PHE A 123 0.11 8.50 -16.39
C PHE A 123 -0.76 9.41 -17.27
N GLU A 124 -0.22 10.52 -17.75
CA GLU A 124 -0.94 11.40 -18.69
C GLU A 124 -1.28 10.71 -20.01
N TRP A 125 -0.36 9.89 -20.52
CA TRP A 125 -0.58 9.06 -21.69
C TRP A 125 -1.70 8.03 -21.46
N LEU A 126 -1.65 7.28 -20.36
CA LEU A 126 -2.67 6.30 -19.99
C LEU A 126 -4.06 6.93 -19.87
N ASP A 127 -4.17 8.15 -19.33
CA ASP A 127 -5.46 8.83 -19.22
C ASP A 127 -6.03 9.20 -20.60
N LYS A 128 -5.17 9.51 -21.58
CA LYS A 128 -5.60 9.72 -22.98
C LYS A 128 -6.10 8.40 -23.57
N GLU A 129 -5.40 7.30 -23.33
CA GLU A 129 -5.79 5.97 -23.80
C GLU A 129 -7.10 5.49 -23.17
N TYR A 130 -7.29 5.69 -21.87
CA TYR A 130 -8.54 5.36 -21.19
C TYR A 130 -9.73 6.12 -21.79
N ARG A 131 -9.55 7.42 -22.05
CA ARG A 131 -10.58 8.23 -22.74
C ARG A 131 -10.85 7.71 -24.15
N ARG A 132 -9.81 7.30 -24.89
CA ARG A 132 -9.94 6.75 -26.25
C ARG A 132 -10.80 5.49 -26.28
N VAL A 133 -10.68 4.63 -25.27
CA VAL A 133 -11.49 3.39 -25.14
C VAL A 133 -12.81 3.59 -24.38
N GLY A 134 -13.19 4.83 -24.08
CA GLY A 134 -14.44 5.14 -23.40
C GLY A 134 -14.49 4.77 -21.92
N ARG A 135 -13.34 4.56 -21.27
CA ARG A 135 -13.27 4.32 -19.82
C ARG A 135 -13.17 5.65 -19.05
N PRO A 136 -14.08 5.91 -18.10
CA PRO A 136 -14.03 7.12 -17.30
C PRO A 136 -12.99 7.02 -16.18
N GLY A 137 -12.41 8.17 -15.81
CA GLY A 137 -11.53 8.32 -14.66
C GLY A 137 -10.04 8.07 -14.95
N PRO A 138 -9.15 8.47 -14.02
CA PRO A 138 -7.71 8.33 -14.19
C PRO A 138 -7.26 6.89 -13.99
N ALA A 139 -6.33 6.45 -14.85
CA ALA A 139 -5.67 5.15 -14.68
C ALA A 139 -4.91 5.13 -13.35
N TYR A 140 -4.91 3.98 -12.68
CA TYR A 140 -4.23 3.78 -11.38
C TYR A 140 -4.59 4.83 -10.32
N SER A 141 -5.87 5.19 -10.22
CA SER A 141 -6.35 6.23 -9.30
C SER A 141 -5.88 6.06 -7.84
N GLY A 142 -5.70 4.83 -7.36
CA GLY A 142 -5.18 4.56 -6.02
C GLY A 142 -3.71 4.93 -5.88
N ALA A 143 -2.88 4.55 -6.85
CA ALA A 143 -1.46 4.93 -6.86
C ALA A 143 -1.31 6.46 -6.90
N ARG A 144 -2.14 7.16 -7.67
CA ARG A 144 -2.13 8.63 -7.73
C ARG A 144 -2.55 9.30 -6.42
N ARG A 145 -3.60 8.78 -5.76
CA ARG A 145 -3.97 9.26 -4.42
C ARG A 145 -2.83 9.07 -3.44
N TRP A 146 -2.17 7.92 -3.50
CA TRP A 146 -1.02 7.65 -2.64
C TRP A 146 0.14 8.62 -2.93
N SER A 147 0.43 8.92 -4.19
CA SER A 147 1.42 9.93 -4.59
C SER A 147 1.17 11.28 -3.91
N GLU A 148 -0.08 11.75 -3.88
CA GLU A 148 -0.45 13.01 -3.21
C GLU A 148 -0.28 12.92 -1.68
N ARG A 149 -0.64 11.79 -1.06
CA ARG A 149 -0.40 11.58 0.38
C ARG A 149 1.09 11.57 0.73
N LEU A 150 1.95 11.02 -0.14
CA LEU A 150 3.40 11.03 0.05
C LEU A 150 4.01 12.42 -0.11
N ARG A 151 3.40 13.27 -0.95
CA ARG A 151 3.81 14.67 -1.13
C ARG A 151 3.49 15.49 0.12
N THR A 152 2.30 15.29 0.68
CA THR A 152 1.86 15.99 1.90
C THR A 152 2.56 15.51 3.17
N SER A 153 3.11 14.29 3.19
CA SER A 153 3.88 13.77 4.33
C SER A 153 5.35 14.20 4.37
N GLY A 154 5.84 14.97 3.38
CA GLY A 154 7.21 15.46 3.31
C GLY A 154 8.27 14.40 2.97
N ILE A 155 7.85 13.19 2.58
CA ILE A 155 8.75 12.08 2.22
C ILE A 155 9.36 12.32 0.82
N ALA A 156 8.63 13.02 -0.05
CA ALA A 156 9.04 13.32 -1.44
C ALA A 156 10.33 14.14 -1.56
N ASP A 157 10.60 15.04 -0.60
CA ASP A 157 11.64 16.08 -0.74
C ASP A 157 12.99 15.69 -0.12
N GLY A 158 13.16 14.45 0.35
CA GLY A 158 14.40 14.03 1.01
C GLY A 158 14.69 14.76 2.34
N THR A 159 13.81 15.67 2.77
CA THR A 159 13.78 16.22 4.12
C THR A 159 13.17 15.18 5.05
N ALA A 160 13.92 14.11 5.31
CA ALA A 160 13.67 13.28 6.46
C ALA A 160 13.68 14.21 7.68
N THR A 161 12.49 14.52 8.21
CA THR A 161 12.33 15.16 9.51
C THR A 161 13.23 14.38 10.45
N THR A 162 14.34 15.00 10.85
CA THR A 162 15.31 14.39 11.75
C THR A 162 14.54 14.07 13.01
N PHE A 163 14.21 12.79 13.20
CA PHE A 163 13.68 12.31 14.45
C PHE A 163 14.84 12.45 15.42
N THR A 164 14.88 13.57 16.14
CA THR A 164 15.81 13.80 17.24
C THR A 164 15.52 12.72 18.26
N SER A 165 16.27 11.63 18.18
CA SER A 165 16.36 10.61 19.19
C SER A 165 17.02 11.26 20.41
N GLU A 166 16.25 11.96 21.23
CA GLU A 166 16.59 12.19 22.63
C GLU A 166 16.63 10.81 23.32
N ARG A 167 17.79 10.15 23.26
CA ARG A 167 18.11 9.10 24.22
C ARG A 167 18.31 9.81 25.56
N PRO A 168 17.57 9.46 26.62
CA PRO A 168 17.89 9.96 27.95
C PRO A 168 19.27 9.44 28.34
N SER A 169 20.15 10.36 28.73
CA SER A 169 21.45 10.04 29.29
C SER A 169 21.26 9.20 30.55
N VAL A 170 21.66 7.93 30.51
CA VAL A 170 21.79 7.12 31.71
C VAL A 170 23.05 7.63 32.42
N GLY A 171 22.86 8.35 33.51
CA GLY A 171 23.93 8.83 34.37
C GLY A 171 24.77 7.67 34.91
N SER A 172 26.08 7.87 34.88
CA SER A 172 27.07 7.05 35.60
C SER A 172 27.33 7.66 36.97
#